data_AF-A0A2A8BEP0-F1
#
_entry.id   AF-A0A2A8BEP0-F1
#
_cell.length_a   1.000
_cell.length_b   1.000
_cell.length_c   1.000
_cell.angle_alpha   90.00
_cell.angle_beta   90.00
_cell.angle_gamma   90.00
#
_symmetry.space_group_name_H-M   'P 1'
#
loop_
_entity.id
_entity.type
_entity.pdbx_description
1 polymer ?
#
loop_
_entity_poly.entity_id
_entity_poly.type
_entity_poly.pdbx_seq_one_letter_code
_entity_poly.pdbx_strand_id
1 'polypeptide(L)'
;LSYTYQYEEAKKYIDKGIKLAINLNTLYLLGELYYEKGSNLLKLKQSNKEKVANNMKKALFIFELTKNEKKLQIIKEEYFEKHNC
;
A
#
# COMPACT_ATOMS: atom_id res chain seq x y z
N LEU A 1 -10.99 -10.82 19.31
CA LEU A 1 -10.13 -9.62 19.12
C LEU A 1 -10.86 -8.65 18.21
N SER A 2 -10.92 -7.35 18.51
CA SER A 2 -11.55 -6.38 17.62
C SER A 2 -10.71 -6.17 16.35
N TYR A 3 -11.34 -5.99 15.20
CA TYR A 3 -10.68 -5.71 13.92
C TYR A 3 -9.68 -4.53 14.00
N THR A 4 -9.95 -3.57 14.89
CA THR A 4 -9.08 -2.41 15.15
C THR A 4 -7.71 -2.82 15.71
N TYR A 5 -7.66 -3.81 16.61
CA TYR A 5 -6.39 -4.28 17.19
C TYR A 5 -5.51 -4.94 16.12
N GLN A 6 -6.10 -5.82 15.31
CA GLN A 6 -5.39 -6.49 14.21
C GLN A 6 -4.88 -5.49 13.17
N TYR A 7 -5.64 -4.43 12.91
CA TYR A 7 -5.21 -3.35 12.02
C TYR A 7 -4.00 -2.58 12.56
N GLU A 8 -4.02 -2.16 13.83
CA GLU A 8 -2.89 -1.42 14.42
C GLU A 8 -1.63 -2.28 14.47
N GLU A 9 -1.77 -3.58 14.73
CA GLU A 9 -0.66 -4.52 14.66
C GLU A 9 -0.11 -4.68 13.23
N ALA A 10 -0.99 -4.87 12.23
CA ALA A 10 -0.59 -4.91 10.82
C ALA A 10 0.13 -3.62 10.40
N LYS A 11 -0.42 -2.45 10.77
CA LYS A 11 0.18 -1.14 10.50
C LYS A 11 1.58 -1.03 11.13
N LYS A 12 1.77 -1.47 12.37
CA LYS A 12 3.08 -1.50 13.04
C LYS A 12 4.10 -2.33 12.27
N TYR A 13 3.72 -3.52 11.78
CA TYR A 13 4.65 -4.37 11.01
C TYR A 13 4.91 -3.84 9.61
N ILE A 14 3.90 -3.29 8.92
CA ILE A 14 4.07 -2.63 7.62
C ILE A 14 5.03 -1.45 7.74
N ASP A 15 4.88 -0.61 8.78
CA ASP A 15 5.78 0.54 9.00
C ASP A 15 7.23 0.10 9.27
N LYS A 16 7.43 -1.01 10.00
CA LYS A 16 8.76 -1.62 10.16
C LYS A 16 9.30 -2.16 8.83
N GLY A 17 8.45 -2.84 8.06
CA GLY A 17 8.78 -3.36 6.74
C GLY A 17 9.22 -2.25 5.78
N ILE A 18 8.53 -1.11 5.78
CA ILE A 18 8.87 0.03 4.91
C ILE A 18 10.26 0.56 5.25
N LYS A 19 10.54 0.74 6.56
CA LYS A 19 11.87 1.16 7.02
C LYS A 19 12.96 0.17 6.58
N LEU A 20 12.70 -1.12 6.73
CA LEU A 20 13.64 -2.16 6.31
C LEU A 20 13.84 -2.17 4.79
N ALA A 21 12.76 -2.06 4.01
CA ALA A 21 12.82 -2.06 2.55
C ALA A 21 13.62 -0.87 2.01
N ILE A 22 13.48 0.32 2.64
CA ILE A 22 14.29 1.49 2.35
C ILE A 22 15.77 1.22 2.69
N ASN A 23 16.06 0.71 3.89
CA ASN A 23 17.44 0.44 4.31
C ASN A 23 18.16 -0.60 3.43
N LEU A 24 17.41 -1.57 2.90
CA LEU A 24 17.92 -2.60 2.02
C LEU A 24 17.87 -2.22 0.53
N ASN A 25 17.39 -1.02 0.20
CA ASN A 25 17.16 -0.56 -1.19
C ASN A 25 16.34 -1.54 -2.04
N THR A 26 15.37 -2.23 -1.44
CA THR A 26 14.49 -3.18 -2.15
C THR A 26 13.20 -2.51 -2.57
N LEU A 27 13.21 -1.94 -3.78
CA LEU A 27 12.05 -1.27 -4.35
C LEU A 27 10.84 -2.21 -4.54
N TYR A 28 11.08 -3.48 -4.87
CA TYR A 28 9.99 -4.46 -4.99
C TYR A 28 9.18 -4.56 -3.70
N LEU A 29 9.86 -4.82 -2.57
CA LEU A 29 9.20 -4.95 -1.28
C LEU A 29 8.60 -3.60 -0.83
N LEU A 30 9.25 -2.49 -1.14
CA LEU A 30 8.75 -1.16 -0.82
C LEU A 30 7.40 -0.87 -1.50
N GLY A 31 7.25 -1.22 -2.78
CA GLY A 31 6.01 -1.07 -3.53
C GLY A 31 4.88 -1.92 -2.94
N GLU A 32 5.16 -3.20 -2.66
CA GLU A 32 4.20 -4.12 -2.01
C GLU A 32 3.69 -3.57 -0.68
N LEU A 33 4.60 -3.08 0.17
CA LEU A 33 4.23 -2.59 1.49
C LEU A 33 3.40 -1.31 1.45
N TYR A 34 3.67 -0.41 0.50
CA TYR A 34 2.82 0.77 0.30
C TYR A 34 1.42 0.38 -0.20
N TYR A 35 1.32 -0.57 -1.13
CA TYR A 35 0.04 -1.07 -1.60
C TYR A 35 -0.75 -1.73 -0.45
N GLU A 36 -0.13 -2.63 0.32
CA GLU A 36 -0.74 -3.26 1.50
C GLU A 36 -1.21 -2.25 2.55
N LYS A 37 -0.42 -1.19 2.78
CA LYS A 37 -0.79 -0.11 3.70
C LYS A 37 -2.04 0.62 3.23
N GLY A 38 -2.11 0.95 1.93
CA GLY A 38 -3.27 1.58 1.31
C GLY A 38 -4.51 0.68 1.38
N SER A 39 -4.37 -0.59 0.99
CA SER A 39 -5.44 -1.60 1.00
C SER A 39 -6.01 -1.84 2.40
N ASN A 40 -5.16 -1.92 3.42
CA ASN A 40 -5.61 -2.09 4.80
C ASN A 40 -6.32 -0.84 5.32
N LEU A 41 -5.85 0.36 4.98
CA LEU A 41 -6.53 1.61 5.32
C LEU A 41 -7.92 1.68 4.67
N LEU A 42 -8.04 1.28 3.40
CA LEU A 42 -9.29 1.32 2.63
C LEU A 42 -10.38 0.41 3.25
N LYS A 43 -10.00 -0.71 3.85
CA LYS A 43 -10.92 -1.66 4.51
C LYS A 43 -11.48 -1.15 5.85
N LEU A 44 -10.93 -0.08 6.41
CA LEU A 44 -11.43 0.50 7.66
C LEU A 44 -12.65 1.40 7.44
N LYS A 45 -13.67 1.27 8.30
CA LYS A 45 -14.89 2.10 8.25
C LYS A 45 -14.63 3.62 8.34
N GLN A 46 -13.51 4.04 8.95
CA GLN A 46 -13.11 5.43 9.11
C GLN A 46 -11.78 5.71 8.36
N SER A 47 -11.66 5.18 7.14
CA SER A 47 -10.45 5.37 6.32
C SER A 47 -10.21 6.84 6.00
N ASN A 48 -9.01 7.35 6.26
CA ASN A 48 -8.58 8.64 5.72
C ASN A 48 -8.26 8.45 4.23
N LYS A 49 -9.15 8.94 3.35
CA LYS A 49 -9.04 8.80 1.88
C LYS A 49 -7.72 9.34 1.33
N GLU A 50 -7.23 10.44 1.85
CA GLU A 50 -5.96 11.04 1.44
C GLU A 50 -4.78 10.10 1.77
N LYS A 51 -4.78 9.51 2.97
CA LYS A 51 -3.76 8.51 3.35
C LYS A 51 -3.83 7.27 2.47
N VAL A 52 -5.03 6.79 2.12
CA VAL A 52 -5.18 5.67 1.17
C VAL A 52 -4.55 6.06 -0.17
N ALA A 53 -4.98 7.17 -0.76
CA ALA A 53 -4.49 7.64 -2.06
C ALA A 53 -2.98 7.84 -2.09
N ASN A 54 -2.40 8.43 -1.04
CA ASN A 54 -0.96 8.66 -0.95
C ASN A 54 -0.17 7.35 -0.92
N ASN A 55 -0.66 6.32 -0.22
CA ASN A 55 0.00 5.00 -0.21
C ASN A 55 -0.15 4.30 -1.57
N MET A 56 -1.33 4.36 -2.20
CA MET A 56 -1.57 3.77 -3.52
C MET A 56 -0.72 4.43 -4.62
N LYS A 57 -0.62 5.77 -4.62
CA LYS A 57 0.24 6.51 -5.57
C LYS A 57 1.72 6.17 -5.41
N LYS A 58 2.21 6.02 -4.17
CA LYS A 58 3.59 5.58 -3.92
C LYS A 58 3.84 4.17 -4.44
N ALA A 59 2.92 3.25 -4.20
CA ALA A 59 3.03 1.89 -4.72
C ALA A 59 3.03 1.87 -6.25
N LEU A 60 2.09 2.59 -6.89
CA LEU A 60 2.02 2.75 -8.34
C LEU A 60 3.36 3.24 -8.90
N PHE A 61 3.86 4.36 -8.40
CA PHE A 61 5.14 4.94 -8.84
C PHE A 61 6.30 3.93 -8.75
N ILE A 62 6.38 3.17 -7.67
CA ILE A 62 7.43 2.17 -7.49
C ILE A 62 7.24 1.00 -8.47
N PHE A 63 6.01 0.55 -8.70
CA PHE A 63 5.73 -0.50 -9.68
C PHE A 63 6.02 -0.05 -11.11
N GLU A 64 5.81 1.23 -11.44
CA GLU A 64 6.20 1.83 -12.72
C GLU A 64 7.72 1.86 -12.85
N LEU A 65 8.42 2.35 -11.83
CA LEU A 65 9.88 2.43 -11.79
C LEU A 65 10.54 1.05 -11.91
N THR A 66 9.95 0.02 -11.31
CA THR A 66 10.45 -1.37 -11.34
C THR A 66 9.93 -2.20 -12.51
N LYS A 67 9.11 -1.61 -13.40
CA LYS A 67 8.46 -2.30 -14.53
C LYS A 67 7.71 -3.58 -14.11
N ASN A 68 7.06 -3.55 -12.95
CA ASN A 68 6.30 -4.69 -12.43
C ASN A 68 4.88 -4.68 -13.02
N GLU A 69 4.74 -5.10 -14.27
CA GLU A 69 3.49 -5.04 -15.05
C GLU A 69 2.32 -5.73 -14.35
N LYS A 70 2.56 -6.88 -13.73
CA LYS A 70 1.53 -7.60 -12.96
C LYS A 70 0.97 -6.76 -11.83
N LYS A 71 1.83 -6.09 -11.06
CA LYS A 71 1.40 -5.24 -9.94
C LYS A 71 0.79 -3.92 -10.41
N LEU A 72 1.25 -3.39 -11.54
CA LEU A 72 0.63 -2.23 -12.20
C LEU A 72 -0.81 -2.52 -12.61
N GLN A 73 -1.06 -3.69 -13.20
CA GLN A 73 -2.40 -4.09 -13.59
C GLN A 73 -3.31 -4.20 -12.35
N ILE A 74 -2.86 -4.93 -11.32
CA ILE A 74 -3.63 -5.11 -10.08
C ILE A 74 -3.99 -3.78 -9.43
N ILE A 75 -3.04 -2.86 -9.25
CA ILE A 75 -3.33 -1.59 -8.55
C ILE A 75 -4.25 -0.66 -9.36
N LYS A 76 -4.16 -0.69 -10.70
CA LYS A 76 -5.06 0.08 -11.57
C LYS A 76 -6.50 -0.43 -11.47
N GLU A 77 -6.69 -1.73 -11.64
CA GLU A 77 -8.01 -2.38 -11.59
C GLU A 77 -8.63 -2.33 -10.19
N GLU A 78 -7.85 -2.53 -9.13
CA GLU A 78 -8.38 -2.63 -7.78
C GLU A 78 -8.57 -1.29 -7.08
N TYR A 79 -7.85 -0.24 -7.50
CA TYR A 79 -7.93 1.06 -6.85
C TYR A 79 -8.27 2.19 -7.82
N PHE A 80 -7.41 2.52 -8.78
CA PHE A 80 -7.53 3.75 -9.57
C PHE A 80 -8.80 3.78 -10.43
N GLU A 81 -9.11 2.69 -11.13
CA GLU A 81 -10.33 2.58 -11.95
C GLU A 81 -11.59 2.58 -11.08
N LYS A 82 -11.59 1.85 -9.97
CA LYS A 82 -12.76 1.77 -9.05
C LYS A 82 -13.07 3.08 -8.33
N HIS A 83 -12.08 3.96 -8.17
CA HIS A 83 -12.22 5.20 -7.39
C HIS A 83 -12.13 6.46 -8.26
N ASN A 84 -12.13 6.32 -9.60
CA ASN A 84 -11.99 7.43 -10.56
C ASN A 84 -10.80 8.36 -10.22
N CYS A 85 -9.65 7.77 -9.89
CA CYS A 85 -8.44 8.47 -9.45
C CYS A 85 -7.30 8.36 -10.45
#